data_AF-A0A523A3Q7-F1
#
_entry.id   AF-A0A523A3Q7-F1
#
_cell.length_a   1.000
_cell.length_b   1.000
_cell.length_c   1.000
_cell.angle_alpha   90.00
_cell.angle_beta   90.00
_cell.angle_gamma   90.00
#
_symmetry.space_group_name_H-M   'P 1'
#
loop_
_entity.id
_entity.type
_entity.pdbx_description
1 polymer ?
#
loop_
_entity_poly.entity_id
_entity_poly.type
_entity_poly.pdbx_seq_one_letter_code
_entity_poly.pdbx_strand_id
1 'polypeptide(L)' 'PVARTQVIKKLWDYIKANGLQDAANKRAINADDKLKPVFGKDQVTMFELAGIVGRHLS' A
#
# COMPACT_ATOMS: atom_id res chain seq x y z
N PRO A 1 13.72 -11.65 -9.48
CA PRO A 1 12.65 -11.60 -8.44
C PRO A 1 12.92 -10.50 -7.41
N VAL A 2 12.01 -9.52 -7.27
CA VAL A 2 12.10 -8.52 -6.19
C VAL A 2 11.51 -9.15 -4.92
N ALA A 3 12.22 -9.08 -3.81
CA ALA A 3 11.71 -9.63 -2.55
C ALA A 3 10.45 -8.88 -2.09
N ARG A 4 9.41 -9.62 -1.70
CA ARG A 4 8.14 -9.06 -1.20
C ARG A 4 8.34 -8.01 -0.10
N THR A 5 9.29 -8.26 0.80
CA THR A 5 9.65 -7.33 1.89
C THR A 5 10.21 -6.00 1.38
N GLN A 6 11.00 -6.02 0.30
CA GLN A 6 11.52 -4.79 -0.32
C GLN A 6 10.40 -4.00 -0.99
N VAL A 7 9.44 -4.68 -1.64
CA VAL A 7 8.29 -4.01 -2.26
C VAL A 7 7.41 -3.35 -1.20
N ILE A 8 7.09 -4.07 -0.12
CA ILE A 8 6.32 -3.52 1.00
C ILE A 8 7.02 -2.29 1.59
N LYS A 9 8.35 -2.35 1.80
CA LYS A 9 9.12 -1.21 2.31
C LYS A 9 9.02 0.00 1.38
N LYS A 10 9.28 -0.17 0.08
CA LYS A 10 9.19 0.93 -0.90
C LYS A 10 7.79 1.53 -0.98
N LEU A 11 6.76 0.68 -0.89
CA LEU A 11 5.38 1.16 -0.88
C LEU A 11 5.09 2.00 0.37
N TRP A 12 5.60 1.58 1.52
CA TRP A 12 5.46 2.32 2.77
C TRP A 12 6.19 3.67 2.75
N ASP A 13 7.39 3.70 2.18
CA ASP A 13 8.15 4.94 1.98
C ASP A 13 7.35 5.90 1.08
N TYR A 14 6.73 5.40 0.00
CA TYR A 14 5.85 6.18 -0.86
C TYR A 14 4.61 6.71 -0.13
N ILE A 15 3.91 5.84 0.61
CA ILE A 15 2.70 6.21 1.37
C ILE A 15 3.00 7.35 2.34
N LYS A 16 4.12 7.26 3.05
CA LYS A 16 4.55 8.32 3.99
C LYS A 16 4.94 9.60 3.27
N ALA A 17 5.75 9.50 2.21
CA ALA A 17 6.21 10.67 1.45
C ALA A 17 5.06 11.47 0.83
N ASN A 18 3.96 10.80 0.50
CA ASN A 18 2.77 11.42 -0.11
C ASN A 18 1.63 11.68 0.90
N GLY A 19 1.85 11.46 2.20
CA GLY A 19 0.83 11.71 3.21
C GLY A 19 -0.43 10.85 3.06
N LEU A 20 -0.30 9.64 2.50
CA LEU A 20 -1.43 8.77 2.17
C LEU A 20 -1.90 7.93 3.36
N GLN A 21 -1.21 7.97 4.50
CA GLN A 21 -1.71 7.39 5.74
C GLN A 21 -2.86 8.25 6.27
N ASP A 22 -3.99 7.63 6.57
CA ASP A 22 -5.15 8.36 7.05
C ASP A 22 -4.87 9.05 8.40
N ALA A 23 -5.22 10.33 8.49
CA ALA A 23 -4.91 11.17 9.65
C ALA A 23 -5.73 10.80 10.89
N ALA A 24 -6.96 10.32 10.70
CA ALA A 24 -7.87 9.92 11.78
C ALA A 24 -7.68 8.45 12.15
N ASN A 25 -7.44 7.59 11.16
CA ASN A 25 -7.21 6.16 11.34
C ASN A 25 -5.85 5.75 10.77
N LYS A 26 -4.81 5.80 11.60
CA LYS A 26 -3.44 5.45 11.18
C LYS A 26 -3.24 4.00 10.69
N ARG A 27 -4.27 3.13 10.76
CA ARG A 27 -4.23 1.78 10.17
C ARG A 27 -4.67 1.75 8.70
N ALA A 28 -5.32 2.82 8.24
CA ALA A 28 -5.82 2.98 6.89
C ALA A 28 -4.83 3.76 6.01
N ILE A 29 -4.82 3.40 4.74
CA ILE A 29 -4.00 3.98 3.68
C ILE A 29 -4.96 4.37 2.56
N ASN A 30 -4.99 5.67 2.25
CA ASN A 30 -5.79 6.24 1.18
C ASN A 30 -5.07 6.07 -0.15
N ALA A 31 -5.75 5.47 -1.13
CA ALA A 31 -5.20 5.23 -2.45
C ALA A 31 -5.16 6.54 -3.23
N ASP A 32 -4.00 6.90 -3.75
CA ASP A 32 -3.88 7.89 -4.81
C ASP A 32 -4.13 7.23 -6.17
N ASP A 33 -4.10 8.01 -7.24
CA ASP A 33 -4.33 7.53 -8.62
C ASP A 33 -3.37 6.40 -9.03
N LYS A 34 -2.18 6.34 -8.42
CA LYS A 34 -1.18 5.30 -8.71
C LYS A 34 -1.42 4.03 -7.93
N LEU A 35 -1.86 4.12 -6.68
CA LEU A 35 -2.11 2.98 -5.82
C LEU A 35 -3.50 2.40 -6.01
N LYS A 36 -4.49 3.18 -6.45
CA LYS A 36 -5.86 2.72 -6.70
C LYS A 36 -5.96 1.51 -7.64
N PRO A 37 -5.26 1.44 -8.81
CA PRO A 37 -5.27 0.25 -9.65
C PRO A 37 -4.54 -0.96 -9.02
N VAL A 38 -3.63 -0.74 -8.08
CA VAL A 38 -2.95 -1.82 -7.32
C VAL A 38 -3.85 -2.33 -6.19
N PHE A 39 -4.53 -1.41 -5.50
CA PHE A 39 -5.35 -1.71 -4.33
C PHE A 39 -6.74 -2.24 -4.70
N GLY A 40 -7.26 -1.83 -5.85
CA GLY A 40 -8.61 -2.15 -6.31
C GLY A 40 -9.72 -1.41 -5.55
N LYS A 41 -9.35 -0.48 -4.66
CA LYS A 41 -10.28 0.33 -3.84
C LYS A 41 -9.60 1.60 -3.33
N ASP A 42 -10.41 2.55 -2.85
CA ASP A 42 -9.96 3.86 -2.39
C ASP A 42 -9.19 3.84 -1.07
N GLN A 43 -9.38 2.81 -0.25
CA GLN A 43 -8.71 2.71 1.04
C GLN A 43 -8.43 1.25 1.39
N VAL A 44 -7.19 0.97 1.80
CA VAL A 44 -6.75 -0.33 2.31
C VAL A 44 -6.22 -0.22 3.73
N THR A 45 -6.12 -1.33 4.42
CA THR A 45 -5.39 -1.44 5.68
C THR A 45 -4.00 -2.04 5.46
N MET A 46 -3.12 -1.88 6.44
CA MET A 46 -1.79 -2.52 6.42
C MET A 46 -1.83 -4.05 6.27
N PHE A 47 -2.90 -4.71 6.75
CA PHE A 47 -3.07 -6.17 6.61
C PHE A 47 -3.42 -6.56 5.17
N GLU A 48 -4.29 -5.78 4.54
CA GLU A 48 -4.66 -5.99 3.14
C GLU A 48 -3.50 -5.71 2.20
N LEU A 49 -2.66 -4.73 2.54
CA LEU A 49 -1.46 -4.37 1.76
C LEU A 49 -0.55 -5.57 1.52
N ALA A 50 -0.28 -6.35 2.57
CA ALA A 50 0.54 -7.56 2.44
C ALA A 50 -0.11 -8.55 1.47
N GLY A 51 -1.41 -8.79 1.58
CA GLY A 51 -2.17 -9.68 0.70
C GLY A 51 -2.16 -9.23 -0.76
N ILE A 52 -2.40 -7.95 -1.01
CA ILE A 52 -2.38 -7.33 -2.35
C ILE A 52 -1.01 -7.53 -3.00
N VAL A 53 0.07 -7.14 -2.32
CA VAL A 53 1.44 -7.30 -2.84
C VAL A 53 1.76 -8.77 -3.14
N GLY A 54 1.27 -9.70 -2.30
CA GLY A 54 1.44 -11.13 -2.53
C GLY A 54 0.82 -11.63 -3.84
N ARG A 55 -0.30 -11.04 -4.29
CA ARG A 55 -0.96 -11.40 -5.56
C ARG A 55 -0.22 -10.87 -6.79
N HIS A 56 0.56 -9.80 -6.66
CA HIS A 56 1.26 -9.17 -7.79
C HIS A 56 2.70 -9.66 -8.00
N LEU A 57 3.30 -10.30 -7.00
CA LEU A 57 4.69 -10.75 -7.02
C LEU A 57 4.84 -12.27 -7.15
N SER A 58 3.91 -12.92 -7.84
CA SER A 58 3.95 -14.36 -8.14
C SER A 58 5.27 -14.80 -8.76
#